data_AF-A0AAW3ZF96-F1
#
_entry.id   AF-A0AAW3ZF96-F1
#
_cell.length_a   1.000
_cell.length_b   1.000
_cell.length_c   1.000
_cell.angle_alpha   90.00
_cell.angle_beta   90.00
_cell.angle_gamma   90.00
#
_symmetry.space_group_name_H-M   'P 1'
#
loop_
_entity.id
_entity.type
_entity.pdbx_description
1 polymer ?
#
loop_
_entity_poly.entity_id
_entity_poly.type
_entity_poly.pdbx_seq_one_letter_code
_entity_poly.pdbx_strand_id
1 'polypeptide(L)'
;MGGCKRYLCWLMLVGSVLAISDGAIARSAEANEAPLATLPTTVVVSGEQPGPGLWRVSKDGHQMWVLGTLLPLPKRMQWNAAEVEQRIADSSAFLRQPSLNFSVKGGMLRAVFLLPSIMKTRNNPEKQKLKDVLPDELYQRWLQLKQQYIGRSGSVEKRRPLVAAQELMEKAIRKNDMTLDNFVSERVNKLAKKAKLEQVRPSIEIRFEDPKQALKEFNTTALEDTECFRRMLDRVGGEIEQMKLRANAWAVGETEILRQLTITQTYRSCADALLETKVAERHGLLNIEQRLRDEWLTKAEETLSQHAQSFAVLPMPLVVGEDSYLDRLAERGYLIEAPGQGEDQVSAAVSEAEPDTVGNEALVER
;
A
#
# COMPACT_ATOMS: atom_id res chain seq x y z
N MET A 1 -6.75 -2.70 -24.17
CA MET A 1 -7.54 -2.05 -23.10
C MET A 1 -6.83 -2.27 -21.75
N GLY A 2 -6.02 -1.32 -21.25
CA GLY A 2 -5.23 -1.58 -20.03
C GLY A 2 -4.76 -0.37 -19.22
N GLY A 3 -5.04 0.87 -19.67
CA GLY A 3 -4.49 2.08 -19.05
C GLY A 3 -5.31 2.66 -17.90
N CYS A 4 -6.60 2.30 -17.76
CA CYS A 4 -7.51 2.99 -16.85
C CYS A 4 -7.59 2.37 -15.44
N LYS A 5 -7.12 1.13 -15.25
CA LYS A 5 -7.18 0.42 -13.95
C LYS A 5 -6.02 0.73 -12.99
N ARG A 6 -4.94 1.36 -13.48
CA ARG A 6 -3.70 1.53 -12.69
C ARG A 6 -3.67 2.77 -11.79
N TYR A 7 -4.46 3.79 -12.08
CA TYR A 7 -4.40 5.08 -11.37
C TYR A 7 -5.25 5.14 -10.09
N LEU A 8 -6.14 4.17 -9.88
CA LEU A 8 -7.05 4.15 -8.72
C LEU A 8 -6.48 3.38 -7.51
N CYS A 9 -5.34 2.70 -7.66
CA CYS A 9 -4.86 1.71 -6.68
C CYS A 9 -3.95 2.29 -5.58
N TRP A 10 -3.68 3.59 -5.56
CA TRP A 10 -2.66 4.19 -4.68
C TRP A 10 -3.20 5.15 -3.61
N LEU A 11 -4.51 5.32 -3.50
CA LEU A 11 -5.16 6.16 -2.47
C LEU A 11 -5.35 5.46 -1.10
N MET A 12 -4.72 4.32 -0.87
CA MET A 12 -4.97 3.49 0.33
C MET A 12 -3.77 3.38 1.26
N LEU A 13 -3.23 4.53 1.65
CA LEU A 13 -2.34 4.62 2.80
C LEU A 13 -2.60 5.98 3.42
N VAL A 14 -3.48 6.05 4.40
CA VAL A 14 -3.59 7.21 5.30
C VAL A 14 -3.67 6.63 6.75
N GLY A 15 -3.31 7.41 7.76
CA GLY A 15 -3.12 7.08 9.18
C GLY A 15 -2.85 8.37 9.98
N SER A 16 -3.77 8.69 10.88
CA SER A 16 -3.91 9.90 11.70
C SER A 16 -2.74 10.30 12.61
N VAL A 17 -2.69 11.58 13.00
CA VAL A 17 -2.15 12.04 14.29
C VAL A 17 -3.17 12.96 14.97
N LEU A 18 -3.47 12.69 16.25
CA LEU A 18 -4.19 13.56 17.16
C LEU A 18 -3.25 14.62 17.76
N ALA A 19 -3.72 15.85 17.79
CA ALA A 19 -3.05 16.98 18.43
C ALA A 19 -3.14 16.89 19.96
N ILE A 20 -2.00 17.06 20.63
CA ILE A 20 -1.94 17.56 22.00
C ILE A 20 -1.30 18.95 21.92
N SER A 21 -2.07 19.98 22.25
CA SER A 21 -1.60 21.34 22.38
C SER A 21 -0.89 21.52 23.71
N ASP A 22 0.36 21.98 23.70
CA ASP A 22 0.86 22.89 24.74
C ASP A 22 2.13 23.64 24.31
N GLY A 23 2.19 24.93 24.66
CA GLY A 23 3.42 25.70 24.88
C GLY A 23 4.27 26.11 23.67
N ALA A 24 4.11 27.35 23.22
CA ALA A 24 5.04 28.03 22.33
C ALA A 24 6.44 28.20 22.97
N ILE A 25 7.48 27.62 22.35
CA ILE A 25 8.84 28.15 22.38
C ILE A 25 9.34 28.20 20.93
N ALA A 26 9.46 29.43 20.41
CA ALA A 26 10.11 29.68 19.14
C ALA A 26 11.60 29.34 19.25
N ARG A 27 11.99 28.18 18.73
CA ARG A 27 13.39 27.85 18.45
C ARG A 27 13.58 28.00 16.95
N SER A 28 14.36 29.01 16.55
CA SER A 28 14.83 29.14 15.17
C SER A 28 15.53 27.85 14.77
N ALA A 29 14.87 27.04 13.96
CA ALA A 29 15.50 25.92 13.27
C ALA A 29 16.26 26.52 12.09
N GLU A 30 17.55 26.76 12.27
CA GLU A 30 18.46 26.81 11.13
C GLU A 30 18.27 25.50 10.37
N ALA A 31 17.82 25.63 9.12
CA ALA A 31 17.73 24.55 8.18
C ALA A 31 19.15 24.04 7.92
N ASN A 32 19.56 23.04 8.70
CA ASN A 32 20.72 22.24 8.37
C ASN A 32 20.34 21.43 7.11
N GLU A 33 20.67 21.95 5.93
CA GLU A 33 20.74 21.16 4.71
C GLU A 33 21.81 20.08 4.92
N ALA A 34 21.40 18.95 5.50
CA ALA A 34 22.21 17.76 5.47
C ALA A 34 22.44 17.40 4.00
N PRO A 35 23.69 17.27 3.54
CA PRO A 35 23.98 16.87 2.17
C PRO A 35 23.31 15.52 1.92
N LEU A 36 22.76 15.35 0.71
CA LEU A 36 22.24 14.08 0.19
C LEU A 36 23.19 12.95 0.59
N ALA A 37 22.87 12.24 1.67
CA ALA A 37 23.55 11.01 2.02
C ALA A 37 23.27 10.08 0.85
N THR A 38 24.28 9.86 0.01
CA THR A 38 24.27 8.84 -1.03
C THR A 38 24.10 7.51 -0.33
N LEU A 39 22.85 7.07 -0.19
CA LEU A 39 22.55 5.70 0.24
C LEU A 39 23.32 4.75 -0.70
N PRO A 40 23.96 3.71 -0.16
CA PRO A 40 24.62 2.72 -0.99
C PRO A 40 23.62 2.16 -2.01
N THR A 41 24.09 1.92 -3.23
CA THR A 41 23.23 1.34 -4.28
C THR A 41 22.79 -0.06 -3.86
N THR A 42 21.49 -0.22 -3.62
CA THR A 42 20.87 -1.47 -3.24
C THR A 42 20.65 -2.32 -4.48
N VAL A 43 21.09 -3.58 -4.42
CA VAL A 43 20.82 -4.58 -5.47
C VAL A 43 19.47 -5.21 -5.19
N VAL A 44 18.60 -5.28 -6.19
CA VAL A 44 17.28 -5.92 -6.07
C VAL A 44 17.40 -7.44 -6.20
N VAL A 45 16.66 -8.16 -5.38
CA VAL A 45 16.63 -9.63 -5.37
C VAL A 45 15.99 -10.17 -6.66
N SER A 46 16.38 -11.39 -7.05
CA SER A 46 15.84 -12.10 -8.21
C SER A 46 15.71 -13.61 -7.94
N GLY A 47 15.07 -14.33 -8.86
CA GLY A 47 14.87 -15.78 -8.71
C GLY A 47 13.70 -16.12 -7.80
N GLU A 48 13.61 -17.38 -7.41
CA GLU A 48 12.56 -17.87 -6.51
C GLU A 48 12.78 -17.33 -5.09
N GLN A 49 11.71 -16.83 -4.49
CA GLN A 49 11.72 -16.17 -3.20
C GLN A 49 10.42 -16.48 -2.44
N PRO A 50 10.49 -16.67 -1.12
CA PRO A 50 9.32 -17.06 -0.32
C PRO A 50 8.25 -15.97 -0.22
N GLY A 51 8.64 -14.69 -0.33
CA GLY A 51 7.78 -13.59 0.06
C GLY A 51 7.63 -13.49 1.58
N PRO A 52 6.72 -12.65 2.11
CA PRO A 52 6.44 -12.61 3.52
C PRO A 52 5.66 -13.85 3.90
N GLY A 53 5.90 -14.36 5.10
CA GLY A 53 4.99 -15.34 5.69
C GLY A 53 3.65 -14.69 6.08
N LEU A 54 2.78 -15.49 6.68
CA LEU A 54 1.40 -15.10 7.01
C LEU A 54 1.25 -14.73 8.48
N TRP A 55 0.52 -13.65 8.75
CA TRP A 55 0.09 -13.32 10.10
C TRP A 55 -1.14 -14.16 10.45
N ARG A 56 -1.21 -14.67 11.67
CA ARG A 56 -2.40 -15.35 12.18
C ARG A 56 -3.15 -14.42 13.13
N VAL A 57 -4.43 -14.21 12.84
CA VAL A 57 -5.38 -13.56 13.76
C VAL A 57 -6.30 -14.65 14.28
N SER A 58 -6.43 -14.81 15.60
CA SER A 58 -7.27 -15.87 16.17
C SER A 58 -8.05 -15.45 17.41
N LYS A 59 -9.23 -16.04 17.59
CA LYS A 59 -10.10 -15.88 18.77
C LYS A 59 -11.16 -16.99 18.79
N ASP A 60 -11.43 -17.55 19.96
CA ASP A 60 -12.51 -18.52 20.19
C ASP A 60 -12.54 -19.72 19.22
N GLY A 61 -11.37 -20.22 18.79
CA GLY A 61 -11.24 -21.34 17.84
C GLY A 61 -11.41 -20.95 16.36
N HIS A 62 -11.63 -19.67 16.07
CA HIS A 62 -11.64 -19.11 14.73
C HIS A 62 -10.32 -18.46 14.39
N GLN A 63 -9.91 -18.53 13.12
CA GLN A 63 -8.68 -17.91 12.65
C GLN A 63 -8.79 -17.29 11.26
N MET A 64 -7.99 -16.25 11.05
CA MET A 64 -7.79 -15.58 9.77
C MET A 64 -6.29 -15.49 9.50
N TRP A 65 -5.88 -16.01 8.34
CA TRP A 65 -4.53 -15.82 7.82
C TRP A 65 -4.47 -14.53 7.00
N VAL A 66 -3.55 -13.64 7.33
CA VAL A 66 -3.42 -12.33 6.67
C VAL A 66 -2.11 -12.27 5.90
N LEU A 67 -2.20 -12.06 4.59
CA LEU A 67 -1.04 -11.79 3.74
C LEU A 67 -0.84 -10.29 3.58
N GLY A 68 0.34 -9.81 4.00
CA GLY A 68 0.82 -8.47 3.74
C GLY A 68 1.36 -8.31 2.32
N THR A 69 0.78 -7.41 1.53
CA THR A 69 1.17 -7.13 0.14
C THR A 69 1.99 -5.85 0.04
N LEU A 70 2.96 -5.80 -0.88
CA LEU A 70 3.81 -4.63 -1.08
C LEU A 70 3.91 -4.27 -2.57
N LEU A 71 4.04 -2.97 -2.84
CA LEU A 71 4.46 -2.44 -4.13
C LEU A 71 5.43 -1.27 -3.91
N PRO A 72 6.41 -1.07 -4.82
CA PRO A 72 6.79 -1.98 -5.90
C PRO A 72 7.52 -3.23 -5.38
N LEU A 73 7.71 -4.23 -6.26
CA LEU A 73 8.46 -5.45 -5.98
C LEU A 73 9.58 -5.67 -7.02
N PRO A 74 10.60 -6.51 -6.74
CA PRO A 74 11.66 -6.77 -7.71
C PRO A 74 11.08 -7.43 -8.97
N LYS A 75 11.42 -6.89 -10.14
CA LYS A 75 10.81 -7.29 -11.43
C LYS A 75 11.13 -8.74 -11.82
N ARG A 76 12.28 -9.26 -11.37
CA ARG A 76 12.79 -10.60 -11.73
C ARG A 76 12.64 -11.63 -10.61
N MET A 77 11.87 -11.28 -9.57
CA MET A 77 11.48 -12.21 -8.52
C MET A 77 10.40 -13.16 -9.04
N GLN A 78 10.46 -14.42 -8.62
CA GLN A 78 9.41 -15.41 -8.73
C GLN A 78 8.96 -15.73 -7.30
N TRP A 79 7.67 -15.55 -7.03
CA TRP A 79 7.16 -15.77 -5.69
C TRP A 79 6.75 -17.24 -5.51
N ASN A 80 7.35 -17.92 -4.53
CA ASN A 80 6.90 -19.22 -4.06
C ASN A 80 5.69 -19.00 -3.15
N ALA A 81 4.51 -19.43 -3.61
CA ALA A 81 3.25 -19.22 -2.90
C ALA A 81 2.68 -20.52 -2.32
N ALA A 82 3.48 -21.57 -2.14
CA ALA A 82 2.99 -22.88 -1.71
C ALA A 82 2.21 -22.81 -0.38
N GLU A 83 2.76 -22.11 0.62
CA GLU A 83 2.10 -21.89 1.91
C GLU A 83 0.75 -21.15 1.72
N VAL A 84 0.75 -20.06 0.94
CA VAL A 84 -0.47 -19.29 0.64
C VAL A 84 -1.52 -20.13 -0.08
N GLU A 85 -1.10 -20.97 -1.03
CA GLU A 85 -1.98 -21.88 -1.75
C GLU A 85 -2.66 -22.86 -0.80
N GLN A 86 -1.91 -23.44 0.14
CA GLN A 86 -2.44 -24.33 1.16
C GLN A 86 -3.43 -23.61 2.08
N ARG A 87 -3.05 -22.46 2.66
CA ARG A 87 -3.94 -21.73 3.58
C ARG A 87 -5.24 -21.28 2.91
N ILE A 88 -5.18 -20.88 1.64
CA ILE A 88 -6.38 -20.55 0.85
C ILE A 88 -7.26 -21.79 0.63
N ALA A 89 -6.67 -22.96 0.36
CA ALA A 89 -7.43 -24.20 0.16
C ALA A 89 -8.17 -24.64 1.44
N ASP A 90 -7.59 -24.36 2.60
CA ASP A 90 -8.15 -24.69 3.92
C ASP A 90 -9.12 -23.62 4.46
N SER A 91 -9.26 -22.49 3.77
CA SER A 91 -10.19 -21.41 4.14
C SER A 91 -11.58 -21.60 3.53
N SER A 92 -12.57 -20.89 4.09
CA SER A 92 -13.93 -20.82 3.52
C SER A 92 -14.33 -19.41 3.05
N ALA A 93 -13.64 -18.37 3.54
CA ALA A 93 -13.84 -16.99 3.14
C ALA A 93 -12.54 -16.29 2.76
N PHE A 94 -12.65 -15.35 1.83
CA PHE A 94 -11.58 -14.47 1.38
C PHE A 94 -11.96 -13.01 1.63
N LEU A 95 -11.36 -12.40 2.64
CA LEU A 95 -11.48 -10.99 2.96
C LEU A 95 -10.50 -10.17 2.13
N ARG A 96 -11.04 -9.36 1.22
CA ARG A 96 -10.22 -8.52 0.36
C ARG A 96 -9.70 -7.30 1.12
N GLN A 97 -8.64 -6.70 0.58
CA GLN A 97 -8.20 -5.38 1.02
C GLN A 97 -9.36 -4.37 0.95
N PRO A 98 -9.37 -3.33 1.80
CA PRO A 98 -10.37 -2.27 1.73
C PRO A 98 -10.40 -1.66 0.32
N SER A 99 -11.50 -1.03 -0.08
CA SER A 99 -11.55 -0.40 -1.40
C SER A 99 -12.51 0.78 -1.48
N LEU A 100 -12.15 1.74 -2.30
CA LEU A 100 -13.05 2.82 -2.72
C LEU A 100 -13.60 2.52 -4.10
N ASN A 101 -14.92 2.49 -4.17
CA ASN A 101 -15.63 2.40 -5.43
C ASN A 101 -16.20 3.78 -5.77
N PHE A 102 -16.07 4.17 -7.03
CA PHE A 102 -16.62 5.43 -7.51
C PHE A 102 -17.71 5.14 -8.53
N SER A 103 -18.87 5.74 -8.34
CA SER A 103 -19.95 5.73 -9.32
C SER A 103 -20.37 7.14 -9.69
N VAL A 104 -20.97 7.26 -10.87
CA VAL A 104 -21.57 8.51 -11.35
C VAL A 104 -23.06 8.33 -11.51
N LYS A 105 -23.82 9.42 -11.27
CA LYS A 105 -25.25 9.44 -11.54
C LYS A 105 -25.55 9.14 -13.01
N GLY A 106 -26.35 8.11 -13.26
CA GLY A 106 -26.69 7.64 -14.61
C GLY A 106 -25.78 6.52 -15.13
N GLY A 107 -24.89 5.96 -14.30
CA GLY A 107 -24.20 4.71 -14.57
C GLY A 107 -23.04 4.79 -15.58
N MET A 108 -22.52 3.62 -15.96
CA MET A 108 -21.28 3.49 -16.74
C MET A 108 -21.32 4.18 -18.11
N LEU A 109 -22.48 4.19 -18.78
CA LEU A 109 -22.61 4.83 -20.09
C LEU A 109 -22.31 6.33 -20.02
N ARG A 110 -22.81 7.04 -18.99
CA ARG A 110 -22.48 8.45 -18.77
C ARG A 110 -21.01 8.64 -18.37
N ALA A 111 -20.44 7.72 -17.60
CA ALA A 111 -19.03 7.78 -17.21
C ALA A 111 -18.09 7.80 -18.43
N VAL A 112 -18.40 7.02 -19.48
CA VAL A 112 -17.58 6.95 -20.70
C VAL A 112 -17.47 8.32 -21.39
N PHE A 113 -18.55 9.11 -21.41
CA PHE A 113 -18.53 10.46 -22.01
C PHE A 113 -17.66 11.47 -21.24
N LEU A 114 -17.28 11.18 -19.98
CA LEU A 114 -16.39 12.03 -19.19
C LEU A 114 -14.91 11.74 -19.44
N LEU A 115 -14.57 10.58 -20.03
CA LEU A 115 -13.19 10.15 -20.24
C LEU A 115 -12.32 11.19 -20.96
N PRO A 116 -12.77 11.83 -22.06
CA PRO A 116 -11.95 12.85 -22.72
C PRO A 116 -11.61 14.03 -21.80
N SER A 117 -12.58 14.50 -21.01
CA SER A 117 -12.40 15.59 -20.06
C SER A 117 -11.46 15.18 -18.92
N ILE A 118 -11.61 13.97 -18.37
CA ILE A 118 -10.71 13.40 -17.35
C ILE A 118 -9.28 13.28 -17.91
N MET A 119 -9.11 12.81 -19.14
CA MET A 119 -7.80 12.71 -19.76
C MET A 119 -7.15 14.09 -19.96
N LYS A 120 -7.95 15.14 -20.18
CA LYS A 120 -7.47 16.51 -20.31
C LYS A 120 -6.99 17.10 -18.99
N THR A 121 -7.58 16.73 -17.84
CA THR A 121 -7.22 17.28 -16.51
C THR A 121 -5.78 16.95 -16.10
N ARG A 122 -5.21 15.88 -16.67
CA ARG A 122 -3.80 15.50 -16.48
C ARG A 122 -2.82 16.52 -17.04
N ASN A 123 -3.26 17.37 -17.96
CA ASN A 123 -2.43 18.37 -18.62
C ASN A 123 -2.65 19.75 -18.00
N ASN A 124 -1.66 20.62 -18.16
CA ASN A 124 -1.81 22.01 -17.77
C ASN A 124 -2.96 22.68 -18.54
N PRO A 125 -3.66 23.64 -17.91
CA PRO A 125 -4.64 24.46 -18.59
C PRO A 125 -3.97 25.24 -19.75
N GLU A 126 -4.79 25.70 -20.69
CA GLU A 126 -4.35 26.55 -21.81
C GLU A 126 -3.21 26.00 -22.68
N LYS A 127 -2.95 24.68 -22.59
CA LYS A 127 -1.83 23.99 -23.28
C LYS A 127 -0.45 24.49 -22.85
N GLN A 128 -0.34 25.12 -21.69
CA GLN A 128 0.96 25.48 -21.08
C GLN A 128 1.83 24.23 -20.90
N LYS A 129 3.14 24.42 -20.91
CA LYS A 129 4.12 23.38 -20.60
C LYS A 129 4.68 23.58 -19.19
N LEU A 130 5.38 22.57 -18.68
CA LEU A 130 6.06 22.63 -17.38
C LEU A 130 6.99 23.85 -17.26
N LYS A 131 7.73 24.19 -18.31
CA LYS A 131 8.58 25.39 -18.34
C LYS A 131 7.82 26.72 -18.19
N ASP A 132 6.52 26.73 -18.51
CA ASP A 132 5.71 27.95 -18.48
C ASP A 132 5.07 28.16 -17.09
N VAL A 133 5.07 27.12 -16.24
CA VAL A 133 4.39 27.12 -14.93
C VAL A 133 5.33 26.83 -13.75
N LEU A 134 6.57 26.40 -14.00
CA LEU A 134 7.57 26.12 -12.97
C LEU A 134 8.60 27.25 -12.88
N PRO A 135 9.14 27.54 -11.68
CA PRO A 135 10.34 28.35 -11.54
C PRO A 135 11.52 27.74 -12.32
N ASP A 136 12.36 28.59 -12.92
CA ASP A 136 13.46 28.16 -13.80
C ASP A 136 14.37 27.11 -13.17
N GLU A 137 14.79 27.32 -11.93
CA GLU A 137 15.64 26.38 -11.17
C GLU A 137 15.00 24.99 -11.08
N LEU A 138 13.72 24.95 -10.73
CA LEU A 138 12.97 23.71 -10.57
C LEU A 138 12.76 23.02 -11.93
N TYR A 139 12.60 23.79 -13.01
CA TYR A 139 12.55 23.25 -14.36
C TYR A 139 13.89 22.64 -14.79
N GLN A 140 15.03 23.25 -14.46
CA GLN A 140 16.34 22.67 -14.74
C GLN A 140 16.56 21.34 -14.01
N ARG A 141 16.16 21.27 -12.72
CA ARG A 141 16.18 20.02 -11.95
C ARG A 141 15.30 18.94 -12.60
N TRP A 142 14.09 19.32 -13.01
CA TRP A 142 13.19 18.43 -13.76
C TRP A 142 13.86 17.88 -15.02
N LEU A 143 14.52 18.72 -15.82
CA LEU A 143 15.17 18.29 -17.07
C LEU A 143 16.24 17.23 -16.83
N GLN A 144 17.04 17.36 -15.77
CA GLN A 144 18.05 16.37 -15.39
C GLN A 144 17.41 15.01 -15.06
N LEU A 145 16.42 14.99 -14.16
CA LEU A 145 15.74 13.77 -13.75
C LEU A 145 14.94 13.15 -14.90
N LYS A 146 14.27 13.96 -15.71
CA LYS A 146 13.56 13.53 -16.91
C LYS A 146 14.52 12.84 -17.87
N GLN A 147 15.69 13.44 -18.15
CA GLN A 147 16.69 12.83 -19.03
C GLN A 147 17.18 11.49 -18.45
N GLN A 148 17.38 11.41 -17.13
CA GLN A 148 17.80 10.20 -16.46
C GLN A 148 16.76 9.07 -16.52
N TYR A 149 15.48 9.33 -16.25
CA TYR A 149 14.48 8.27 -16.05
C TYR A 149 13.47 8.11 -17.19
N ILE A 150 13.09 9.20 -17.86
CA ILE A 150 12.07 9.21 -18.93
C ILE A 150 12.70 9.24 -20.32
N GLY A 151 13.81 9.96 -20.48
CA GLY A 151 14.44 10.26 -21.76
C GLY A 151 13.77 11.42 -22.51
N ARG A 152 13.75 11.34 -23.84
CA ARG A 152 13.41 12.48 -24.73
C ARG A 152 11.91 12.73 -24.94
N SER A 153 11.02 12.07 -24.20
CA SER A 153 9.57 12.22 -24.41
C SER A 153 9.12 13.66 -24.16
N GLY A 154 8.49 14.27 -25.17
CA GLY A 154 7.88 15.60 -25.06
C GLY A 154 6.44 15.59 -24.52
N SER A 155 5.81 14.42 -24.39
CA SER A 155 4.42 14.34 -23.92
C SER A 155 4.28 14.73 -22.45
N VAL A 156 5.28 14.41 -21.63
CA VAL A 156 5.30 14.72 -20.20
C VAL A 156 5.37 16.22 -19.92
N GLU A 157 5.91 17.02 -20.85
CA GLU A 157 6.00 18.48 -20.70
C GLU A 157 4.65 19.18 -20.66
N LYS A 158 3.59 18.52 -21.14
CA LYS A 158 2.22 19.07 -21.15
C LYS A 158 1.47 18.76 -19.86
N ARG A 159 2.02 17.88 -19.01
CA ARG A 159 1.38 17.42 -17.78
C ARG A 159 1.34 18.52 -16.72
N ARG A 160 0.38 18.43 -15.81
CA ARG A 160 0.45 19.14 -14.54
C ARG A 160 1.70 18.72 -13.76
N PRO A 161 2.33 19.61 -12.96
CA PRO A 161 3.52 19.30 -12.19
C PRO A 161 3.41 17.98 -11.41
N LEU A 162 2.37 17.82 -10.57
CA LEU A 162 2.14 16.59 -9.82
C LEU A 162 2.09 15.34 -10.72
N VAL A 163 1.35 15.40 -11.83
CA VAL A 163 1.24 14.27 -12.78
C VAL A 163 2.58 13.97 -13.47
N ALA A 164 3.38 14.99 -13.77
CA ALA A 164 4.72 14.81 -14.34
C ALA A 164 5.67 14.11 -13.35
N ALA A 165 5.67 14.52 -12.08
CA ALA A 165 6.45 13.87 -11.03
C ALA A 165 6.02 12.41 -10.79
N GLN A 166 4.72 12.12 -10.87
CA GLN A 166 4.21 10.75 -10.79
C GLN A 166 4.71 9.88 -11.95
N GLU A 167 4.61 10.40 -13.18
CA GLU A 167 5.13 9.70 -14.36
C GLU A 167 6.66 9.49 -14.25
N LEU A 168 7.40 10.47 -13.73
CA LEU A 168 8.83 10.35 -13.46
C LEU A 168 9.12 9.24 -12.45
N MET A 169 8.43 9.21 -11.31
CA MET A 169 8.60 8.19 -10.27
C MET A 169 8.30 6.79 -10.81
N GLU A 170 7.21 6.61 -11.57
CA GLU A 170 6.91 5.32 -12.21
C GLU A 170 8.06 4.87 -13.13
N LYS A 171 8.63 5.78 -13.93
CA LYS A 171 9.76 5.46 -14.80
C LYS A 171 11.03 5.18 -14.01
N ALA A 172 11.27 5.89 -12.91
CA ALA A 172 12.39 5.65 -12.01
C ALA A 172 12.31 4.26 -11.39
N ILE A 173 11.14 3.85 -10.87
CA ILE A 173 10.89 2.51 -10.33
C ILE A 173 11.21 1.44 -11.38
N ARG A 174 10.64 1.57 -12.59
CA ARG A 174 10.83 0.59 -13.67
C ARG A 174 12.26 0.52 -14.19
N LYS A 175 12.98 1.65 -14.21
CA LYS A 175 14.39 1.71 -14.64
C LYS A 175 15.33 1.07 -13.61
N ASN A 176 14.88 0.93 -12.36
CA ASN A 176 15.60 0.30 -11.26
C ASN A 176 15.19 -1.16 -11.03
N ASP A 177 14.83 -1.89 -12.10
CA ASP A 177 14.47 -3.32 -12.06
C ASP A 177 13.36 -3.68 -11.06
N MET A 178 12.46 -2.74 -10.75
CA MET A 178 11.26 -2.98 -9.95
C MET A 178 9.99 -2.93 -10.80
N THR A 179 8.92 -3.57 -10.34
CA THR A 179 7.61 -3.60 -10.98
C THR A 179 6.52 -3.05 -10.06
N LEU A 180 5.59 -2.33 -10.67
CA LEU A 180 4.33 -1.88 -10.04
C LEU A 180 3.17 -2.83 -10.37
N ASP A 181 3.47 -3.96 -11.01
CA ASP A 181 2.47 -4.98 -11.32
C ASP A 181 2.12 -5.76 -10.06
N ASN A 182 0.83 -5.81 -9.72
CA ASN A 182 0.36 -6.46 -8.51
C ASN A 182 0.17 -7.97 -8.71
N PHE A 183 1.24 -8.65 -9.13
CA PHE A 183 1.20 -10.09 -9.45
C PHE A 183 0.83 -10.95 -8.23
N VAL A 184 1.19 -10.51 -7.02
CA VAL A 184 0.84 -11.16 -5.74
C VAL A 184 -0.67 -11.17 -5.55
N SER A 185 -1.31 -10.00 -5.57
CA SER A 185 -2.77 -9.93 -5.41
C SER A 185 -3.48 -10.62 -6.55
N GLU A 186 -2.98 -10.56 -7.79
CA GLU A 186 -3.56 -11.29 -8.91
C GLU A 186 -3.52 -12.81 -8.71
N ARG A 187 -2.41 -13.36 -8.22
CA ARG A 187 -2.28 -14.79 -7.90
C ARG A 187 -3.24 -15.19 -6.79
N VAL A 188 -3.25 -14.46 -5.66
CA VAL A 188 -4.16 -14.74 -4.53
C VAL A 188 -5.63 -14.69 -4.96
N ASN A 189 -6.02 -13.67 -5.73
CA ASN A 189 -7.38 -13.57 -6.25
C ASN A 189 -7.77 -14.75 -7.16
N LYS A 190 -6.83 -15.28 -7.95
CA LYS A 190 -7.08 -16.47 -8.78
C LYS A 190 -7.24 -17.72 -7.91
N LEU A 191 -6.39 -17.88 -6.90
CA LEU A 191 -6.43 -19.01 -5.96
C LEU A 191 -7.75 -19.03 -5.17
N ALA A 192 -8.14 -17.90 -4.57
CA ALA A 192 -9.39 -17.80 -3.82
C ALA A 192 -10.62 -18.11 -4.67
N LYS A 193 -10.63 -17.68 -5.95
CA LYS A 193 -11.69 -18.03 -6.90
C LYS A 193 -11.69 -19.51 -7.26
N LYS A 194 -10.51 -20.11 -7.47
CA LYS A 194 -10.35 -21.54 -7.79
C LYS A 194 -10.84 -22.40 -6.62
N ALA A 195 -10.54 -22.01 -5.38
CA ALA A 195 -11.02 -22.62 -4.15
C ALA A 195 -12.49 -22.29 -3.82
N LYS A 196 -13.14 -21.43 -4.61
CA LYS A 196 -14.54 -21.00 -4.43
C LYS A 196 -14.84 -20.37 -3.07
N LEU A 197 -13.86 -19.66 -2.51
CA LEU A 197 -14.03 -18.96 -1.23
C LEU A 197 -15.11 -17.89 -1.34
N GLU A 198 -15.90 -17.74 -0.28
CA GLU A 198 -16.80 -16.60 -0.12
C GLU A 198 -16.02 -15.29 -0.23
N GLN A 199 -16.50 -14.36 -1.05
CA GLN A 199 -15.76 -13.15 -1.38
C GLN A 199 -16.27 -11.96 -0.56
N VAL A 200 -15.60 -11.67 0.55
CA VAL A 200 -15.94 -10.52 1.41
C VAL A 200 -15.25 -9.26 0.88
N ARG A 201 -16.05 -8.24 0.55
CA ARG A 201 -15.61 -7.00 -0.09
C ARG A 201 -15.88 -5.79 0.81
N PRO A 202 -14.92 -5.42 1.68
CA PRO A 202 -15.00 -4.17 2.43
C PRO A 202 -14.82 -3.01 1.45
N SER A 203 -15.90 -2.28 1.18
CA SER A 203 -15.85 -1.19 0.20
C SER A 203 -16.78 -0.04 0.54
N ILE A 204 -16.28 1.17 0.34
CA ILE A 204 -17.06 2.40 0.45
C ILE A 204 -17.36 2.90 -0.96
N GLU A 205 -18.64 3.15 -1.21
CA GLU A 205 -19.11 3.74 -2.46
C GLU A 205 -19.15 5.26 -2.36
N ILE A 206 -18.43 5.94 -3.24
CA ILE A 206 -18.47 7.39 -3.41
C ILE A 206 -19.20 7.69 -4.71
N ARG A 207 -20.38 8.32 -4.57
CA ARG A 207 -21.24 8.64 -5.70
C ARG A 207 -21.13 10.11 -6.07
N PHE A 208 -20.73 10.37 -7.31
CA PHE A 208 -20.72 11.71 -7.88
C PHE A 208 -22.07 12.02 -8.55
N GLU A 209 -22.83 12.90 -7.90
CA GLU A 209 -24.14 13.36 -8.41
C GLU A 209 -24.00 14.26 -9.63
N ASP A 210 -23.07 15.23 -9.60
CA ASP A 210 -22.68 16.03 -10.76
C ASP A 210 -21.18 15.86 -11.05
N PRO A 211 -20.80 14.85 -11.86
CA PRO A 211 -19.40 14.61 -12.16
C PRO A 211 -18.80 15.67 -13.10
N LYS A 212 -19.61 16.43 -13.85
CA LYS A 212 -19.10 17.53 -14.69
C LYS A 212 -18.69 18.71 -13.82
N GLN A 213 -19.53 19.06 -12.84
CA GLN A 213 -19.20 20.09 -11.85
C GLN A 213 -17.98 19.69 -11.04
N ALA A 214 -17.93 18.45 -10.51
CA ALA A 214 -16.77 17.96 -9.76
C ALA A 214 -15.46 18.08 -10.55
N LEU A 215 -15.47 17.70 -11.84
CA LEU A 215 -14.31 17.85 -12.72
C LEU A 215 -13.95 19.32 -13.00
N LYS A 216 -14.95 20.20 -13.14
CA LYS A 216 -14.70 21.64 -13.32
C LYS A 216 -14.03 22.21 -12.08
N GLU A 217 -14.58 21.92 -10.90
CA GLU A 217 -14.06 22.37 -9.62
C GLU A 217 -12.63 21.85 -9.38
N PHE A 218 -12.39 20.56 -9.62
CA PHE A 218 -11.04 19.98 -9.54
C PHE A 218 -10.05 20.66 -10.50
N ASN A 219 -10.48 21.02 -11.72
CA ASN A 219 -9.61 21.73 -12.66
C ASN A 219 -9.30 23.16 -12.22
N THR A 220 -10.27 23.86 -11.62
CA THR A 220 -10.14 25.25 -11.16
C THR A 220 -9.47 25.38 -9.81
N THR A 221 -9.50 24.33 -8.98
CA THR A 221 -8.55 24.17 -7.90
C THR A 221 -7.21 24.01 -8.58
N ALA A 222 -6.53 25.15 -8.77
CA ALA A 222 -5.13 25.17 -9.06
C ALA A 222 -4.47 24.49 -7.86
N LEU A 223 -4.23 23.21 -8.05
CA LEU A 223 -3.12 22.54 -7.45
C LEU A 223 -1.88 23.32 -7.89
N GLU A 224 -1.61 24.44 -7.22
CA GLU A 224 -0.36 25.19 -7.23
C GLU A 224 0.72 24.30 -6.57
N ASP A 225 0.90 23.12 -7.14
CA ASP A 225 1.63 21.99 -6.57
C ASP A 225 3.11 22.09 -6.87
N THR A 226 3.63 23.30 -7.04
CA THR A 226 5.06 23.54 -7.25
C THR A 226 5.87 23.01 -6.06
N GLU A 227 5.33 23.16 -4.85
CA GLU A 227 5.96 22.63 -3.63
C GLU A 227 5.90 21.10 -3.56
N CYS A 228 4.75 20.50 -3.86
CA CYS A 228 4.62 19.04 -3.94
C CYS A 228 5.53 18.46 -5.03
N PHE A 229 5.59 19.11 -6.19
CA PHE A 229 6.49 18.77 -7.29
C PHE A 229 7.95 18.80 -6.83
N ARG A 230 8.39 19.90 -6.21
CA ARG A 230 9.74 20.06 -5.63
C ARG A 230 10.07 18.90 -4.68
N ARG A 231 9.22 18.65 -3.67
CA ARG A 231 9.43 17.58 -2.69
C ARG A 231 9.58 16.20 -3.32
N MET A 232 8.78 15.90 -4.34
CA MET A 232 8.91 14.62 -5.07
C MET A 232 10.23 14.53 -5.84
N LEU A 233 10.65 15.61 -6.51
CA LEU A 233 11.93 15.64 -7.22
C LEU A 233 13.13 15.54 -6.28
N ASP A 234 13.03 16.10 -5.08
CA ASP A 234 14.10 16.12 -4.09
C ASP A 234 14.49 14.73 -3.61
N ARG A 235 13.52 13.81 -3.60
CA ARG A 235 13.65 12.52 -2.93
C ARG A 235 13.66 11.33 -3.87
N VAL A 236 13.53 11.51 -5.20
CA VAL A 236 13.45 10.39 -6.16
C VAL A 236 14.56 9.36 -5.94
N GLY A 237 15.81 9.79 -5.83
CA GLY A 237 16.94 8.87 -5.63
C GLY A 237 16.85 8.10 -4.32
N GLY A 238 16.68 8.80 -3.20
CA GLY A 238 16.58 8.18 -1.86
C GLY A 238 15.36 7.27 -1.72
N GLU A 239 14.20 7.67 -2.25
CA GLU A 239 12.97 6.88 -2.21
C GLU A 239 13.09 5.59 -3.02
N ILE A 240 13.79 5.62 -4.16
CA ILE A 240 14.05 4.40 -4.93
C ILE A 240 14.88 3.41 -4.11
N GLU A 241 15.94 3.86 -3.43
CA GLU A 241 16.74 2.98 -2.59
C GLU A 241 15.93 2.42 -1.41
N GLN A 242 15.11 3.24 -0.76
CA GLN A 242 14.20 2.78 0.29
C GLN A 242 13.15 1.77 -0.22
N MET A 243 12.62 1.97 -1.43
CA MET A 243 11.72 1.01 -2.06
C MET A 243 12.42 -0.33 -2.32
N LYS A 244 13.69 -0.31 -2.76
CA LYS A 244 14.46 -1.55 -2.97
C LYS A 244 14.69 -2.30 -1.67
N LEU A 245 15.04 -1.60 -0.58
CA LEU A 245 15.21 -2.20 0.75
C LEU A 245 13.92 -2.89 1.21
N ARG A 246 12.78 -2.19 1.15
CA ARG A 246 11.47 -2.77 1.48
C ARG A 246 11.10 -3.95 0.58
N ALA A 247 11.32 -3.81 -0.73
CA ALA A 247 11.01 -4.84 -1.72
C ALA A 247 11.83 -6.11 -1.49
N ASN A 248 13.11 -5.98 -1.13
CA ASN A 248 13.98 -7.08 -0.78
C ASN A 248 13.54 -7.74 0.53
N ALA A 249 13.30 -6.95 1.58
CA ALA A 249 12.81 -7.45 2.87
C ALA A 249 11.50 -8.23 2.71
N TRP A 250 10.57 -7.73 1.89
CA TRP A 250 9.35 -8.45 1.52
C TRP A 250 9.65 -9.75 0.77
N ALA A 251 10.58 -9.72 -0.19
CA ALA A 251 10.92 -10.90 -0.99
C ALA A 251 11.50 -12.05 -0.14
N VAL A 252 12.35 -11.75 0.84
CA VAL A 252 13.01 -12.75 1.70
C VAL A 252 12.27 -13.03 3.01
N GLY A 253 11.18 -12.31 3.30
CA GLY A 253 10.35 -12.55 4.49
C GLY A 253 10.80 -11.85 5.77
N GLU A 254 11.63 -10.81 5.67
CA GLU A 254 12.14 -10.03 6.82
C GLU A 254 11.08 -9.03 7.34
N THR A 255 10.09 -9.54 8.07
CA THR A 255 8.96 -8.75 8.58
C THR A 255 9.35 -7.68 9.59
N GLU A 256 10.40 -7.92 10.38
CA GLU A 256 10.96 -6.94 11.32
C GLU A 256 11.50 -5.71 10.58
N ILE A 257 12.23 -5.93 9.49
CA ILE A 257 12.74 -4.85 8.65
C ILE A 257 11.59 -4.09 7.99
N LEU A 258 10.54 -4.80 7.54
CA LEU A 258 9.35 -4.15 6.98
C LEU A 258 8.63 -3.25 7.99
N ARG A 259 8.65 -3.59 9.28
CA ARG A 259 8.10 -2.73 10.34
C ARG A 259 8.93 -1.48 10.55
N GLN A 260 10.26 -1.58 10.47
CA GLN A 260 11.18 -0.46 10.68
C GLN A 260 11.27 0.48 9.47
N LEU A 261 11.14 -0.07 8.26
CA LEU A 261 11.21 0.70 7.01
C LEU A 261 9.88 1.36 6.63
N THR A 262 9.05 1.70 7.63
CA THR A 262 7.71 2.25 7.48
C THR A 262 7.68 3.32 6.39
N ILE A 263 6.70 3.21 5.48
CA ILE A 263 6.63 4.03 4.28
C ILE A 263 6.60 5.51 4.70
N THR A 264 7.65 6.25 4.32
CA THR A 264 7.79 7.67 4.65
C THR A 264 6.55 8.43 4.16
N GLN A 265 5.92 9.18 5.07
CA GLN A 265 4.67 9.94 4.95
C GLN A 265 4.62 11.01 3.82
N THR A 266 5.63 11.09 2.95
CA THR A 266 5.82 12.23 2.03
C THR A 266 4.90 12.20 0.81
N TYR A 267 4.68 11.04 0.19
CA TYR A 267 3.73 10.95 -0.94
C TYR A 267 2.29 11.16 -0.44
N ARG A 268 2.05 10.79 0.82
CA ARG A 268 0.81 11.03 1.56
C ARG A 268 0.52 12.50 1.77
N SER A 269 1.47 13.30 2.26
CA SER A 269 1.19 14.71 2.60
C SER A 269 0.61 15.52 1.42
N CYS A 270 1.03 15.22 0.19
CA CYS A 270 0.50 15.90 -1.00
C CYS A 270 -0.88 15.40 -1.44
N ALA A 271 -1.21 14.13 -1.18
CA ALA A 271 -2.54 13.58 -1.41
C ALA A 271 -3.52 13.92 -0.27
N ASP A 272 -3.03 14.02 0.96
CA ASP A 272 -3.81 14.33 2.16
C ASP A 272 -4.27 15.79 2.12
N ALA A 273 -3.37 16.72 1.72
CA ALA A 273 -3.74 18.13 1.49
C ALA A 273 -4.85 18.30 0.45
N LEU A 274 -4.97 17.37 -0.50
CA LEU A 274 -6.05 17.33 -1.50
C LEU A 274 -7.39 16.86 -0.91
N LEU A 275 -7.34 15.89 0.00
CA LEU A 275 -8.50 15.31 0.67
C LEU A 275 -9.05 16.19 1.80
N GLU A 276 -8.26 17.13 2.31
CA GLU A 276 -8.68 18.12 3.32
C GLU A 276 -9.35 19.38 2.72
N THR A 277 -9.59 19.39 1.41
CA THR A 277 -10.22 20.54 0.74
C THR A 277 -11.74 20.56 0.89
N LYS A 278 -12.35 21.76 0.82
CA LYS A 278 -13.82 21.93 0.72
C LYS A 278 -14.44 21.24 -0.50
N VAL A 279 -13.64 20.88 -1.50
CA VAL A 279 -14.08 20.09 -2.67
C VAL A 279 -14.20 18.62 -2.26
N ALA A 280 -13.21 18.08 -1.55
CA ALA A 280 -13.23 16.72 -1.04
C ALA A 280 -14.39 16.50 -0.04
N GLU A 281 -14.64 17.47 0.85
CA GLU A 281 -15.79 17.48 1.75
C GLU A 281 -17.14 17.35 1.03
N ARG A 282 -17.39 18.22 0.05
CA ARG A 282 -18.65 18.21 -0.71
C ARG A 282 -18.90 16.91 -1.47
N HIS A 283 -17.85 16.12 -1.72
CA HIS A 283 -17.94 14.83 -2.38
C HIS A 283 -17.79 13.62 -1.43
N GLY A 284 -17.87 13.84 -0.11
CA GLY A 284 -17.88 12.76 0.88
C GLY A 284 -16.53 12.04 1.02
N LEU A 285 -15.43 12.72 0.73
CA LEU A 285 -14.06 12.19 0.84
C LEU A 285 -13.39 12.51 2.19
N LEU A 286 -14.05 13.26 3.08
CA LEU A 286 -13.53 13.47 4.44
C LEU A 286 -13.48 12.15 5.21
N ASN A 287 -12.45 12.02 6.04
CA ASN A 287 -12.19 10.89 6.94
C ASN A 287 -12.27 9.53 6.25
N ILE A 288 -11.95 9.49 4.95
CA ILE A 288 -12.19 8.29 4.12
C ILE A 288 -11.38 7.09 4.59
N GLU A 289 -10.18 7.35 5.08
CA GLU A 289 -9.30 6.35 5.66
C GLU A 289 -9.89 5.72 6.92
N GLN A 290 -10.34 6.53 7.88
CA GLN A 290 -10.99 6.02 9.08
C GLN A 290 -12.20 5.18 8.70
N ARG A 291 -13.03 5.65 7.77
CA ARG A 291 -14.19 4.89 7.31
C ARG A 291 -13.79 3.57 6.65
N LEU A 292 -12.74 3.55 5.83
CA LEU A 292 -12.22 2.33 5.20
C LEU A 292 -11.68 1.34 6.23
N ARG A 293 -11.01 1.84 7.27
CA ARG A 293 -10.54 1.03 8.41
C ARG A 293 -11.71 0.43 9.15
N ASP A 294 -12.69 1.24 9.53
CA ASP A 294 -13.86 0.80 10.27
C ASP A 294 -14.69 -0.23 9.48
N GLU A 295 -14.88 0.00 8.18
CA GLU A 295 -15.54 -0.95 7.27
C GLU A 295 -14.75 -2.27 7.18
N TRP A 296 -13.42 -2.21 7.03
CA TRP A 296 -12.61 -3.41 6.96
C TRP A 296 -12.61 -4.20 8.27
N LEU A 297 -12.45 -3.53 9.42
CA LEU A 297 -12.46 -4.16 10.74
C LEU A 297 -13.82 -4.82 11.03
N THR A 298 -14.91 -4.14 10.70
CA THR A 298 -16.27 -4.71 10.82
C THR A 298 -16.39 -5.99 10.02
N LYS A 299 -15.96 -5.98 8.75
CA LYS A 299 -15.98 -7.18 7.89
C LYS A 299 -15.00 -8.25 8.34
N ALA A 300 -13.88 -7.89 8.96
CA ALA A 300 -12.93 -8.83 9.52
C ALA A 300 -13.53 -9.59 10.70
N GLU A 301 -14.17 -8.90 11.64
CA GLU A 301 -14.83 -9.52 12.80
C GLU A 301 -16.03 -10.38 12.40
N GLU A 302 -16.86 -9.92 11.46
CA GLU A 302 -17.93 -10.73 10.87
C GLU A 302 -17.36 -12.02 10.25
N THR A 303 -16.29 -11.90 9.45
CA THR A 303 -15.64 -13.06 8.80
C THR A 303 -15.04 -14.01 9.83
N LEU A 304 -14.36 -13.49 10.85
CA LEU A 304 -13.77 -14.29 11.93
C LEU A 304 -14.85 -15.06 12.70
N SER A 305 -15.98 -14.44 13.03
CA SER A 305 -17.06 -15.10 13.77
C SER A 305 -17.82 -16.17 12.99
N GLN A 306 -17.87 -16.07 11.65
CA GLN A 306 -18.68 -16.96 10.80
C GLN A 306 -17.89 -18.12 10.20
N HIS A 307 -16.57 -18.02 10.14
CA HIS A 307 -15.72 -18.99 9.46
C HIS A 307 -14.64 -19.50 10.41
N ALA A 308 -14.51 -20.83 10.54
CA ALA A 308 -13.45 -21.45 11.35
C ALA A 308 -12.06 -21.05 10.84
N GLN A 309 -11.89 -21.01 9.51
CA GLN A 309 -10.71 -20.45 8.86
C GLN A 309 -11.09 -19.55 7.68
N SER A 310 -10.47 -18.37 7.65
CA SER A 310 -10.57 -17.40 6.56
C SER A 310 -9.19 -16.92 6.13
N PHE A 311 -9.12 -16.30 4.96
CA PHE A 311 -7.90 -15.73 4.40
C PHE A 311 -8.12 -14.25 4.06
N ALA A 312 -7.16 -13.39 4.34
CA ALA A 312 -7.22 -11.97 4.07
C ALA A 312 -5.97 -11.45 3.37
N VAL A 313 -6.12 -10.33 2.67
CA VAL A 313 -5.00 -9.57 2.10
C VAL A 313 -5.09 -8.12 2.54
N LEU A 314 -3.95 -7.57 2.96
CA LEU A 314 -3.80 -6.15 3.30
C LEU A 314 -2.49 -5.60 2.73
N PRO A 315 -2.41 -4.32 2.33
CA PRO A 315 -1.14 -3.64 2.13
C PRO A 315 -0.28 -3.66 3.40
N MET A 316 1.02 -3.91 3.27
CA MET A 316 1.95 -4.02 4.41
C MET A 316 1.82 -2.90 5.46
N PRO A 317 1.66 -1.62 5.10
CA PRO A 317 1.52 -0.59 6.13
C PRO A 317 0.24 -0.69 6.96
N LEU A 318 -0.80 -1.36 6.45
CA LEU A 318 -2.02 -1.66 7.24
C LEU A 318 -1.84 -2.92 8.10
N VAL A 319 -0.75 -3.67 7.92
CA VAL A 319 -0.43 -4.89 8.70
C VAL A 319 0.55 -4.58 9.82
N VAL A 320 1.57 -3.74 9.58
CA VAL A 320 2.68 -3.47 10.53
C VAL A 320 2.98 -1.99 10.77
N GLY A 321 2.15 -1.07 10.25
CA GLY A 321 2.31 0.37 10.50
C GLY A 321 1.83 0.80 11.89
N GLU A 322 2.07 2.06 12.25
CA GLU A 322 1.70 2.61 13.58
C GLU A 322 0.18 2.58 13.90
N ASP A 323 -0.66 2.58 12.86
CA ASP A 323 -2.12 2.41 12.97
C ASP A 323 -2.55 1.17 12.20
N SER A 324 -1.87 0.05 12.42
CA SER A 324 -2.16 -1.19 11.72
C SER A 324 -3.53 -1.75 12.10
N TYR A 325 -4.18 -2.41 11.16
CA TYR A 325 -5.46 -3.05 11.38
C TYR A 325 -5.32 -4.28 12.30
N LEU A 326 -4.13 -4.89 12.36
CA LEU A 326 -3.85 -5.98 13.26
C LEU A 326 -3.75 -5.50 14.71
N ASP A 327 -3.13 -4.34 14.97
CA ASP A 327 -3.10 -3.74 16.31
C ASP A 327 -4.52 -3.39 16.77
N ARG A 328 -5.37 -2.87 15.85
CA ARG A 328 -6.80 -2.63 16.14
C ARG A 328 -7.58 -3.90 16.47
N LEU A 329 -7.22 -5.04 15.90
CA LEU A 329 -7.80 -6.33 16.26
C LEU A 329 -7.24 -6.83 17.61
N ALA A 330 -5.95 -6.63 17.88
CA ALA A 330 -5.36 -6.93 19.18
C ALA A 330 -6.06 -6.16 20.32
N GLU A 331 -6.33 -4.87 20.12
CA GLU A 331 -7.10 -4.02 21.03
C GLU A 331 -8.53 -4.56 21.31
N ARG A 332 -9.10 -5.34 20.39
CA ARG A 332 -10.42 -5.99 20.50
C ARG A 332 -10.34 -7.43 21.06
N GLY A 333 -9.17 -7.84 21.54
CA GLY A 333 -8.93 -9.12 22.18
C GLY A 333 -8.72 -10.29 21.23
N TYR A 334 -8.29 -10.03 19.98
CA TYR A 334 -7.79 -11.08 19.09
C TYR A 334 -6.30 -11.33 19.35
N LEU A 335 -5.88 -12.59 19.29
CA LEU A 335 -4.46 -12.95 19.31
C LEU A 335 -3.87 -12.72 17.92
N ILE A 336 -2.76 -11.98 17.86
CA ILE A 336 -2.01 -11.70 16.65
C ILE A 336 -0.65 -12.38 16.73
N GLU A 337 -0.35 -13.26 15.78
CA GLU A 337 0.95 -13.92 15.67
C GLU A 337 1.61 -13.52 14.35
N ALA A 338 2.85 -13.04 14.45
CA ALA A 338 3.64 -12.70 13.28
C ALA A 338 4.16 -13.98 12.59
N PRO A 339 4.54 -13.89 11.30
CA PRO A 339 5.14 -15.01 10.59
C PRO A 339 6.33 -15.61 11.37
N GLY A 340 6.35 -16.95 11.48
CA GLY A 340 7.39 -17.68 12.21
C GLY A 340 7.16 -17.84 13.73
N GLN A 341 6.26 -17.08 14.36
CA GLN A 341 6.05 -17.16 15.82
C GLN A 341 5.18 -18.35 16.27
N GLY A 342 4.36 -18.91 15.37
CA GLY A 342 3.38 -19.96 15.68
C GLY A 342 3.86 -21.40 15.45
N GLU A 343 4.92 -21.62 14.69
CA GLU A 343 5.48 -22.96 14.41
C GLU A 343 6.43 -23.41 15.52
N ASP A 344 7.20 -22.47 16.09
CA ASP A 344 8.14 -22.74 17.17
C ASP A 344 7.46 -23.17 18.49
N GLN A 345 6.23 -22.71 18.74
CA GLN A 345 5.49 -23.10 19.95
C GLN A 345 4.91 -24.51 19.87
N VAL A 346 4.58 -25.00 18.66
CA VAL A 346 4.16 -26.39 18.47
C VAL A 346 5.37 -27.32 18.56
N SER A 347 6.53 -26.92 18.01
CA SER A 347 7.79 -27.67 18.17
C SER A 347 8.23 -27.74 19.64
N ALA A 348 8.11 -26.64 20.40
CA ALA A 348 8.45 -26.60 21.82
C ALA A 348 7.50 -27.47 22.66
N ALA A 349 6.19 -27.36 22.42
CA ALA A 349 5.17 -28.15 23.13
C ALA A 349 5.23 -29.66 22.82
N VAL A 350 5.67 -30.04 21.61
CA VAL A 350 5.91 -31.46 21.26
C VAL A 350 7.18 -31.98 21.93
N SER A 351 8.22 -31.15 22.13
CA SER A 351 9.44 -31.55 22.83
C SER A 351 9.27 -31.69 24.35
N GLU A 352 8.34 -30.94 24.96
CA GLU A 352 8.00 -31.06 26.39
C GLU A 352 7.01 -32.19 26.68
N ALA A 353 6.38 -32.77 25.66
CA ALA A 353 5.36 -33.82 25.78
C ALA A 353 5.90 -35.25 25.54
N GLU A 354 7.20 -35.46 25.33
CA GLU A 354 7.83 -36.77 25.39
C GLU A 354 8.32 -37.06 26.82
N PRO A 355 7.57 -37.82 27.65
CA PRO A 355 8.13 -38.34 28.88
C PRO A 355 9.11 -39.48 28.54
N ASP A 356 10.36 -39.34 28.99
CA ASP A 356 11.34 -40.41 29.11
C ASP A 356 10.69 -41.64 29.76
N THR A 357 10.28 -42.59 28.91
CA THR A 357 9.83 -43.92 29.32
C THR A 357 10.85 -44.95 28.85
N VAL A 358 12.03 -44.89 29.46
CA VAL A 358 12.85 -46.10 29.61
C VAL A 358 12.73 -46.54 31.06
N GLY A 359 11.69 -47.32 31.31
CA GLY A 359 11.49 -48.03 32.56
C GLY A 359 12.62 -49.01 32.79
N ASN A 360 13.32 -48.83 33.91
CA ASN A 360 14.20 -49.82 34.49
C ASN A 360 13.57 -50.28 35.81
N GLU A 361 13.83 -51.54 36.20
CA GLU A 361 13.29 -52.31 37.34
C GLU A 361 11.99 -53.11 37.04
N ALA A 362 11.87 -54.43 37.30
CA ALA A 362 12.58 -55.29 38.25
C ALA A 362 12.45 -56.81 37.95
N LEU A 363 13.52 -57.55 38.31
CA LEU A 363 13.60 -58.82 39.06
C LEU A 363 12.75 -60.10 38.75
N VAL A 364 13.48 -61.24 38.63
CA VAL A 364 13.36 -62.55 39.36
C VAL A 364 12.08 -63.38 39.08
N GLU A 365 12.09 -64.64 38.63
CA GLU A 365 12.69 -65.87 39.20
C GLU A 365 12.44 -67.07 38.25
N ARG A 366 13.47 -67.90 37.98
CA ARG A 366 13.49 -69.39 38.00
C ARG A 366 14.64 -69.97 37.18
#